data_AF-A0A0F4GN81-F1
#
_entry.id   AF-A0A0F4GN81-F1
#
_cell.length_a   1.000
_cell.length_b   1.000
_cell.length_c   1.000
_cell.angle_alpha   90.00
_cell.angle_beta   90.00
_cell.angle_gamma   90.00
#
_symmetry.space_group_name_H-M   'P 1'
#
loop_
_entity.id
_entity.type
_entity.pdbx_description
1 polymer ?
#
loop_
_entity_poly.entity_id
_entity_poly.type
_entity_poly.pdbx_seq_one_letter_code
_entity_poly.pdbx_strand_id
1 'polypeptide(L)'
;MFRSPFILYRPLTCSPLAHERLANQFLQTATFKSTAAMSSAPGEQHEVRQTSSTEDWHPDPSKSIKLTPARQALIDDIIALYSCEPTIERVERYTADCVYDDQFVYANDRYKMAGQWFALPKLFKASKNEGYEIVVNEPNLIQFKNEQSWTFKVIPKTATINALVSLSLDPDTVDSDFIQVKYHKDQANDKDYSHEGVGFSFKKWQADNVMKHMDSEEVKYFEKDKGSAKEAVRKYGSGAAEGDAPVKDL
;
A
#
# COMPACT_ATOMS: atom_id res chain seq x y z
N MET A 1 81.08 21.09 -22.28
CA MET A 1 80.31 20.84 -23.52
C MET A 1 79.68 19.46 -23.40
N PHE A 2 78.46 19.35 -22.85
CA PHE A 2 77.68 18.11 -22.82
C PHE A 2 76.20 18.49 -23.00
N ARG A 3 75.58 17.96 -24.06
CA ARG A 3 74.18 18.15 -24.42
C ARG A 3 73.34 17.05 -23.75
N SER A 4 72.22 17.43 -23.12
CA SER A 4 71.22 16.52 -22.58
C SER A 4 70.02 16.44 -23.54
N PRO A 5 69.40 15.26 -23.78
CA PRO A 5 68.27 15.14 -24.70
C PRO A 5 66.93 15.41 -24.00
N PHE A 6 66.10 16.23 -24.64
CA PHE A 6 64.68 16.42 -24.30
C PHE A 6 63.87 15.20 -24.75
N ILE A 7 63.15 14.56 -23.82
CA ILE A 7 62.12 13.55 -24.12
C ILE A 7 60.76 14.26 -24.13
N LEU A 8 60.07 14.24 -25.27
CA LEU A 8 58.68 14.69 -25.41
C LEU A 8 57.73 13.65 -24.79
N TYR A 9 56.96 14.03 -23.78
CA TYR A 9 55.79 13.29 -23.31
C TYR A 9 54.57 13.66 -24.18
N ARG A 10 53.96 12.65 -24.82
CA ARG A 10 52.59 12.76 -25.36
C ARG A 10 51.58 12.55 -24.23
N PRO A 11 50.50 13.35 -24.12
CA PRO A 11 49.41 13.02 -23.21
C PRO A 11 48.54 11.91 -23.80
N LEU A 12 48.29 10.88 -23.00
CA LEU A 12 47.22 9.91 -23.23
C LEU A 12 45.89 10.61 -22.97
N THR A 13 45.10 10.83 -24.02
CA THR A 13 43.69 11.25 -23.87
C THR A 13 42.89 10.05 -23.38
N CYS A 14 42.50 10.07 -22.11
CA CYS A 14 41.51 9.14 -21.55
C CYS A 14 40.12 9.56 -22.06
N SER A 15 39.42 8.67 -22.76
CA SER A 15 38.07 8.93 -23.29
C SER A 15 37.04 8.83 -22.15
N PRO A 16 36.24 9.88 -21.85
CA PRO A 16 35.29 9.88 -20.74
C PRO A 16 34.10 8.92 -20.91
N LEU A 17 33.84 8.44 -22.14
CA LEU A 17 32.63 7.70 -22.49
C LEU A 17 32.58 6.25 -21.97
N ALA A 18 33.72 5.65 -21.58
CA ALA A 18 33.77 4.26 -21.14
C ALA A 18 33.44 4.06 -19.65
N HIS A 19 33.75 5.07 -18.81
CA HIS A 19 33.46 5.00 -17.37
C HIS A 19 31.97 5.27 -17.06
N GLU A 20 31.32 6.16 -17.80
CA GLU A 20 29.88 6.45 -17.63
C GLU A 20 28.99 5.24 -17.99
N ARG A 21 29.33 4.48 -19.05
CA ARG A 21 28.54 3.31 -19.45
C ARG A 21 28.60 2.16 -18.45
N LEU A 22 29.77 1.92 -17.86
CA LEU A 22 29.94 0.87 -16.86
C LEU A 22 29.28 1.25 -15.53
N ALA A 23 29.40 2.51 -15.10
CA ALA A 23 28.71 2.99 -13.91
C ALA A 23 27.17 2.92 -14.06
N ASN A 24 26.62 3.32 -15.21
CA ASN A 24 25.18 3.21 -15.48
C ASN A 24 24.69 1.76 -15.59
N GLN A 25 25.49 0.85 -16.17
CA GLN A 25 25.12 -0.58 -16.23
C GLN A 25 25.16 -1.23 -14.84
N PHE A 26 26.14 -0.89 -13.99
CA PHE A 26 26.22 -1.42 -12.62
C PHE A 26 25.13 -0.84 -11.70
N LEU A 27 24.78 0.43 -11.84
CA LEU A 27 23.67 1.04 -11.11
C LEU A 27 22.35 0.39 -11.52
N GLN A 28 22.07 0.25 -12.82
CA GLN A 28 20.85 -0.41 -13.31
C GLN A 28 20.74 -1.87 -12.86
N THR A 29 21.82 -2.66 -12.92
CA THR A 29 21.74 -4.07 -12.50
C THR A 29 21.59 -4.26 -10.99
N ALA A 30 22.08 -3.32 -10.17
CA ALA A 30 21.90 -3.35 -8.73
C ALA A 30 20.48 -2.92 -8.30
N THR A 31 19.90 -1.88 -8.92
CA THR A 31 18.50 -1.48 -8.64
C THR A 31 17.49 -2.53 -9.09
N PHE A 32 17.64 -3.10 -10.30
CA PHE A 32 16.70 -4.13 -10.80
C PHE A 32 16.69 -5.41 -9.95
N LYS A 33 17.84 -5.83 -9.41
CA LYS A 33 17.89 -7.01 -8.51
C LYS A 33 17.25 -6.72 -7.14
N SER A 34 17.33 -5.48 -6.66
CA SER A 34 16.73 -5.06 -5.39
C SER A 34 15.21 -4.95 -5.49
N THR A 35 14.69 -4.38 -6.58
CA THR A 35 13.23 -4.20 -6.79
C THR A 35 12.52 -5.54 -7.00
N ALA A 36 13.07 -6.44 -7.83
CA ALA A 36 12.48 -7.75 -8.08
C ALA A 36 12.47 -8.65 -6.83
N ALA A 37 13.52 -8.57 -5.99
CA ALA A 37 13.54 -9.28 -4.71
C ALA A 37 12.50 -8.73 -3.73
N MET A 38 12.23 -7.42 -3.76
CA MET A 38 11.18 -6.80 -2.95
C MET A 38 9.77 -7.08 -3.49
N SER A 39 9.54 -7.07 -4.80
CA SER A 39 8.22 -7.40 -5.39
C SER A 39 7.83 -8.87 -5.19
N SER A 40 8.80 -9.78 -5.27
CA SER A 40 8.55 -11.20 -5.02
C SER A 40 8.22 -11.52 -3.55
N ALA A 41 8.48 -10.59 -2.63
CA ALA A 41 8.12 -10.74 -1.24
C ALA A 41 6.58 -10.82 -1.06
N PRO A 42 6.11 -11.68 -0.14
CA PRO A 42 4.69 -11.74 0.24
C PRO A 42 4.18 -10.40 0.77
N GLY A 43 2.90 -10.11 0.59
CA GLY A 43 2.27 -8.88 1.08
C GLY A 43 2.57 -8.61 2.56
N GLU A 44 2.60 -9.64 3.41
CA GLU A 44 2.92 -9.52 4.84
C GLU A 44 4.29 -8.87 5.13
N GLN A 45 5.24 -8.93 4.20
CA GLN A 45 6.55 -8.29 4.36
C GLN A 45 6.55 -6.78 4.03
N HIS A 46 5.48 -6.28 3.42
CA HIS A 46 5.30 -4.88 3.05
C HIS A 46 4.50 -4.09 4.08
N GLU A 47 4.27 -4.64 5.27
CA GLU A 47 3.56 -3.96 6.36
C GLU A 47 4.25 -2.64 6.73
N VAL A 48 3.49 -1.54 6.68
CA VAL A 48 3.94 -0.24 7.16
C VAL A 48 3.57 -0.13 8.63
N ARG A 49 4.59 -0.06 9.48
CA ARG A 49 4.41 0.07 10.92
C ARG A 49 4.72 1.50 11.35
N GLN A 50 3.78 2.12 12.06
CA GLN A 50 3.98 3.41 12.71
C GLN A 50 2.93 3.62 13.81
N THR A 51 3.27 4.41 14.82
CA THR A 51 2.30 4.99 15.75
C THR A 51 2.31 6.50 15.58
N SER A 52 1.34 7.19 16.17
CA SER A 52 1.26 8.66 16.14
C SER A 52 1.03 9.19 17.55
N SER A 53 1.52 10.39 17.84
CA SER A 53 1.17 11.09 19.09
C SER A 53 -0.23 11.71 19.05
N THR A 54 -0.87 11.70 17.87
CA THR A 54 -2.24 12.16 17.66
C THR A 54 -3.10 11.08 16.97
N GLU A 55 -4.36 11.01 17.35
CA GLU A 55 -5.39 10.21 16.66
C GLU A 55 -6.24 11.06 15.70
N ASP A 56 -5.95 12.36 15.62
CA ASP A 56 -6.67 13.26 14.72
C ASP A 56 -6.16 13.11 13.28
N TRP A 57 -6.87 12.27 12.53
CA TRP A 57 -6.64 12.04 11.11
C TRP A 57 -7.58 12.83 10.21
N HIS A 58 -8.15 13.95 10.69
CA HIS A 58 -8.98 14.78 9.83
C HIS A 58 -8.14 15.38 8.68
N PRO A 59 -8.56 15.22 7.41
CA PRO A 59 -7.77 15.67 6.27
C PRO A 59 -7.91 17.18 6.03
N ASP A 60 -6.84 17.81 5.54
CA ASP A 60 -6.86 19.14 4.96
C ASP A 60 -6.48 19.05 3.46
N PRO A 61 -7.47 18.97 2.55
CA PRO A 61 -7.20 18.83 1.11
C PRO A 61 -6.31 19.93 0.53
N SER A 62 -6.24 21.10 1.17
CA SER A 62 -5.38 22.21 0.71
C SER A 62 -3.89 21.96 0.92
N LYS A 63 -3.54 21.05 1.84
CA LYS A 63 -2.15 20.64 2.15
C LYS A 63 -1.70 19.40 1.41
N SER A 64 -2.62 18.74 0.71
CA SER A 64 -2.37 17.47 0.02
C SER A 64 -1.19 17.55 -0.94
N ILE A 65 -0.24 16.61 -0.80
CA ILE A 65 0.89 16.46 -1.72
C ILE A 65 0.37 16.07 -3.10
N LYS A 66 0.84 16.78 -4.14
CA LYS A 66 0.45 16.49 -5.53
C LYS A 66 1.04 15.16 -6.00
N LEU A 67 0.19 14.35 -6.63
CA LEU A 67 0.56 13.08 -7.23
C LEU A 67 0.78 13.21 -8.74
N THR A 68 1.60 12.32 -9.30
CA THR A 68 1.66 12.07 -10.74
C THR A 68 0.33 11.46 -11.23
N PRO A 69 -0.02 11.55 -12.52
CA PRO A 69 -1.28 11.00 -13.03
C PRO A 69 -1.53 9.52 -12.69
N ALA A 70 -0.53 8.63 -12.82
CA ALA A 70 -0.70 7.21 -12.51
C ALA A 70 -0.99 6.96 -11.01
N ARG A 71 -0.29 7.67 -10.12
CA ARG A 71 -0.50 7.61 -8.67
C ARG A 71 -1.83 8.23 -8.26
N GLN A 72 -2.27 9.29 -8.94
CA GLN A 72 -3.60 9.86 -8.73
C GLN A 72 -4.69 8.85 -9.13
N ALA A 73 -4.54 8.18 -10.27
CA ALA A 73 -5.49 7.15 -10.70
C ALA A 73 -5.59 5.98 -9.71
N LEU A 74 -4.46 5.57 -9.10
CA LEU A 74 -4.49 4.61 -7.98
C LEU A 74 -5.33 5.14 -6.82
N ILE A 75 -5.10 6.38 -6.36
CA ILE A 75 -5.87 6.95 -5.24
C ILE A 75 -7.35 7.10 -5.60
N ASP A 76 -7.67 7.53 -6.80
CA ASP A 76 -9.06 7.67 -7.25
C ASP A 76 -9.79 6.32 -7.22
N ASP A 77 -9.13 5.24 -7.65
CA ASP A 77 -9.67 3.88 -7.56
C ASP A 77 -9.86 3.41 -6.11
N ILE A 78 -8.90 3.69 -5.22
CA ILE A 78 -9.00 3.36 -3.79
C ILE A 78 -10.15 4.13 -3.12
N ILE A 79 -10.31 5.43 -3.39
CA ILE A 79 -11.43 6.24 -2.88
C ILE A 79 -12.77 5.75 -3.43
N ALA A 80 -12.82 5.31 -4.69
CA ALA A 80 -14.03 4.71 -5.27
C ALA A 80 -14.40 3.39 -4.55
N LEU A 81 -13.42 2.57 -4.17
CA LEU A 81 -13.66 1.36 -3.36
C LEU A 81 -14.31 1.70 -2.00
N TYR A 82 -13.76 2.67 -1.26
CA TYR A 82 -14.39 3.17 -0.02
C TYR A 82 -15.80 3.73 -0.24
N SER A 83 -16.01 4.34 -1.40
CA SER A 83 -17.29 4.93 -1.82
C SER A 83 -18.30 3.90 -2.33
N CYS A 84 -18.07 2.60 -2.06
CA CYS A 84 -18.95 1.50 -2.44
C CYS A 84 -19.11 1.34 -3.97
N GLU A 85 -18.05 1.61 -4.73
CA GLU A 85 -18.02 1.39 -6.18
C GLU A 85 -16.98 0.33 -6.58
N PRO A 86 -17.09 -0.92 -6.12
CA PRO A 86 -16.15 -1.96 -6.48
C PRO A 86 -16.32 -2.40 -7.94
N THR A 87 -15.19 -2.55 -8.64
CA THR A 87 -15.09 -3.20 -9.96
C THR A 87 -13.93 -4.18 -9.93
N ILE A 88 -13.90 -5.10 -10.90
CA ILE A 88 -12.76 -6.02 -11.04
C ILE A 88 -11.45 -5.23 -11.19
N GLU A 89 -11.41 -4.26 -12.09
CA GLU A 89 -10.22 -3.44 -12.36
C GLU A 89 -9.72 -2.68 -11.12
N ARG A 90 -10.63 -2.10 -10.32
CA ARG A 90 -10.28 -1.42 -9.07
C ARG A 90 -9.70 -2.38 -8.04
N VAL A 91 -10.22 -3.60 -7.95
CA VAL A 91 -9.68 -4.64 -7.07
C VAL A 91 -8.35 -5.21 -7.62
N GLU A 92 -8.11 -5.15 -8.93
CA GLU A 92 -6.82 -5.52 -9.52
C GLU A 92 -5.69 -4.53 -9.22
N ARG A 93 -6.00 -3.35 -8.67
CA ARG A 93 -5.01 -2.46 -8.00
C ARG A 93 -4.28 -3.14 -6.85
N TYR A 94 -4.65 -4.34 -6.46
CA TYR A 94 -3.96 -5.12 -5.46
C TYR A 94 -3.31 -6.34 -6.11
N THR A 95 -2.12 -6.69 -5.62
CA THR A 95 -1.46 -7.93 -6.03
C THR A 95 -2.25 -9.14 -5.53
N ALA A 96 -2.08 -10.30 -6.15
CA ALA A 96 -2.79 -11.52 -5.72
C ALA A 96 -2.51 -11.87 -4.25
N ASP A 97 -1.27 -11.61 -3.79
CA ASP A 97 -0.78 -11.84 -2.42
C ASP A 97 -0.87 -10.61 -1.51
N CYS A 98 -1.73 -9.64 -1.84
CA CYS A 98 -1.88 -8.44 -1.04
C CYS A 98 -2.41 -8.72 0.39
N VAL A 99 -2.09 -7.83 1.31
CA VAL A 99 -2.73 -7.75 2.62
C VAL A 99 -3.58 -6.49 2.70
N TYR A 100 -4.84 -6.65 3.11
CA TYR A 100 -5.73 -5.58 3.51
C TYR A 100 -6.05 -5.74 5.00
N ASP A 101 -5.77 -4.70 5.75
CA ASP A 101 -5.76 -4.71 7.21
C ASP A 101 -6.38 -3.42 7.74
N ASP A 102 -7.54 -3.54 8.37
CA ASP A 102 -8.24 -2.42 8.99
C ASP A 102 -8.72 -2.79 10.41
N GLN A 103 -9.45 -1.87 11.03
CA GLN A 103 -9.99 -2.07 12.37
C GLN A 103 -10.99 -3.25 12.50
N PHE A 104 -11.51 -3.79 11.40
CA PHE A 104 -12.53 -4.86 11.36
C PHE A 104 -12.12 -6.11 10.59
N VAL A 105 -11.12 -6.04 9.71
CA VAL A 105 -10.77 -7.08 8.75
C VAL A 105 -9.25 -7.26 8.70
N TYR A 106 -8.82 -8.52 8.60
CA TYR A 106 -7.50 -8.87 8.08
C TYR A 106 -7.68 -9.88 6.94
N ALA A 107 -7.50 -9.42 5.71
CA ALA A 107 -7.61 -10.22 4.49
C ALA A 107 -6.22 -10.33 3.85
N ASN A 108 -5.69 -11.54 3.76
CA ASN A 108 -4.32 -11.78 3.33
C ASN A 108 -4.19 -12.39 1.93
N ASP A 109 -5.20 -12.21 1.09
CA ASP A 109 -5.10 -12.41 -0.35
C ASP A 109 -6.16 -11.56 -1.04
N ARG A 110 -6.00 -11.37 -2.35
CA ARG A 110 -6.92 -10.54 -3.15
C ARG A 110 -8.35 -11.08 -3.15
N TYR A 111 -8.53 -12.40 -3.08
CA TYR A 111 -9.86 -13.02 -3.04
C TYR A 111 -10.64 -12.62 -1.77
N LYS A 112 -10.01 -12.72 -0.60
CA LYS A 112 -10.60 -12.32 0.68
C LYS A 112 -10.91 -10.83 0.72
N MET A 113 -9.99 -10.02 0.22
CA MET A 113 -10.14 -8.57 0.17
C MET A 113 -11.26 -8.16 -0.80
N ALA A 114 -11.32 -8.77 -1.99
CA ALA A 114 -12.41 -8.54 -2.95
C ALA A 114 -13.77 -8.79 -2.30
N GLY A 115 -13.90 -9.89 -1.53
CA GLY A 115 -15.10 -10.18 -0.76
C GLY A 115 -15.55 -9.04 0.15
N GLN A 116 -14.62 -8.29 0.77
CA GLN A 116 -14.95 -7.14 1.59
C GLN A 116 -15.44 -5.96 0.75
N TRP A 117 -14.70 -5.58 -0.29
CA TRP A 117 -15.05 -4.44 -1.14
C TRP A 117 -16.41 -4.63 -1.81
N PHE A 118 -16.69 -5.83 -2.34
CA PHE A 118 -17.99 -6.15 -2.94
C PHE A 118 -19.12 -6.32 -1.91
N ALA A 119 -18.81 -6.51 -0.62
CA ALA A 119 -19.81 -6.56 0.44
C ALA A 119 -20.27 -5.16 0.90
N LEU A 120 -19.43 -4.13 0.84
CA LEU A 120 -19.78 -2.77 1.31
C LEU A 120 -21.07 -2.22 0.67
N PRO A 121 -21.29 -2.30 -0.66
CA PRO A 121 -22.52 -1.81 -1.28
C PRO A 121 -23.76 -2.60 -0.86
N LYS A 122 -23.61 -3.79 -0.26
CA LYS A 122 -24.72 -4.57 0.31
C LYS A 122 -25.09 -4.09 1.71
N LEU A 123 -24.13 -3.57 2.48
CA LEU A 123 -24.30 -3.09 3.85
C LEU A 123 -24.75 -1.62 3.94
N PHE A 124 -24.26 -0.79 3.03
CA PHE A 124 -24.47 0.65 3.04
C PHE A 124 -25.36 1.11 1.88
N LYS A 125 -26.28 2.04 2.15
CA LYS A 125 -27.13 2.68 1.12
C LYS A 125 -26.44 3.86 0.45
N ALA A 126 -25.47 4.45 1.13
CA ALA A 126 -24.68 5.56 0.65
C ALA A 126 -23.31 5.52 1.33
N SER A 127 -22.28 5.90 0.59
CA SER A 127 -20.93 6.14 1.07
C SER A 127 -20.45 7.44 0.43
N LYS A 128 -19.81 8.30 1.21
CA LYS A 128 -19.30 9.60 0.75
C LYS A 128 -17.90 9.82 1.29
N ASN A 129 -16.97 10.13 0.38
CA ASN A 129 -15.69 10.70 0.75
C ASN A 129 -15.89 12.17 1.11
N GLU A 130 -15.64 12.53 2.36
CA GLU A 130 -15.74 13.93 2.82
C GLU A 130 -14.46 14.70 2.47
N GLY A 131 -13.33 14.01 2.38
CA GLY A 131 -12.07 14.52 1.86
C GLY A 131 -10.92 13.55 2.10
N TYR A 132 -9.78 13.84 1.47
CA TYR A 132 -8.51 13.20 1.77
C TYR A 132 -7.34 14.17 1.61
N GLU A 133 -6.23 13.87 2.27
CA GLU A 133 -4.97 14.62 2.21
C GLU A 133 -3.81 13.63 2.05
N ILE A 134 -3.08 13.70 0.93
CA ILE A 134 -1.84 12.93 0.74
C ILE A 134 -0.77 13.55 1.63
N VAL A 135 -0.25 12.77 2.58
CA VAL A 135 0.78 13.20 3.55
C VAL A 135 2.14 12.56 3.30
N VAL A 136 2.19 11.41 2.62
CA VAL A 136 3.44 10.77 2.17
C VAL A 136 3.31 10.30 0.73
N ASN A 137 4.34 10.56 -0.09
CA ASN A 137 4.40 10.20 -1.49
C ASN A 137 5.81 9.72 -1.89
N GLU A 138 6.22 8.58 -1.34
CA GLU A 138 7.53 7.94 -1.60
C GLU A 138 7.40 6.84 -2.68
N PRO A 139 8.50 6.41 -3.34
CA PRO A 139 8.42 5.46 -4.45
C PRO A 139 7.50 4.25 -4.18
N ASN A 140 7.69 3.57 -3.05
CA ASN A 140 6.95 2.35 -2.67
C ASN A 140 5.88 2.59 -1.59
N LEU A 141 5.56 3.85 -1.25
CA LEU A 141 4.62 4.15 -0.17
C LEU A 141 3.81 5.42 -0.48
N ILE A 142 2.49 5.31 -0.41
CA ILE A 142 1.60 6.46 -0.29
C ILE A 142 0.90 6.39 1.06
N GLN A 143 0.84 7.51 1.78
CA GLN A 143 -0.02 7.62 2.95
C GLN A 143 -0.92 8.84 2.81
N PHE A 144 -2.17 8.70 3.23
CA PHE A 144 -3.13 9.76 3.18
C PHE A 144 -4.09 9.72 4.36
N LYS A 145 -4.46 10.89 4.87
CA LYS A 145 -5.57 11.06 5.79
C LYS A 145 -6.86 10.97 4.98
N ASN A 146 -7.84 10.23 5.47
CA ASN A 146 -9.11 10.02 4.78
C ASN A 146 -10.27 10.20 5.75
N GLU A 147 -11.27 10.98 5.36
CA GLU A 147 -12.56 11.07 6.07
C GLU A 147 -13.66 10.48 5.20
N GLN A 148 -14.29 9.41 5.70
CA GLN A 148 -15.30 8.67 4.97
C GLN A 148 -16.57 8.51 5.81
N SER A 149 -17.71 8.83 5.20
CA SER A 149 -19.04 8.68 5.78
C SER A 149 -19.78 7.52 5.13
N TRP A 150 -20.24 6.55 5.91
CA TRP A 150 -21.12 5.46 5.44
C TRP A 150 -22.48 5.52 6.11
N THR A 151 -23.53 5.36 5.32
CA THR A 151 -24.91 5.29 5.81
C THR A 151 -25.45 3.88 5.64
N PHE A 152 -25.86 3.26 6.75
CA PHE A 152 -26.36 1.89 6.75
C PHE A 152 -27.69 1.77 5.98
N LYS A 153 -27.93 0.62 5.31
CA LYS A 153 -29.19 0.36 4.61
C LYS A 153 -30.39 0.22 5.54
N VAL A 154 -30.20 -0.52 6.63
CA VAL A 154 -31.30 -0.96 7.50
C VAL A 154 -31.60 0.05 8.62
N ILE A 155 -30.59 0.81 9.05
CA ILE A 155 -30.70 1.75 10.16
C ILE A 155 -30.40 3.15 9.63
N PRO A 156 -31.18 4.19 10.00
CA PRO A 156 -30.95 5.57 9.58
C PRO A 156 -29.79 6.21 10.35
N LYS A 157 -28.64 5.53 10.39
CA LYS A 157 -27.41 5.98 11.03
C LYS A 157 -26.34 6.16 9.98
N THR A 158 -25.60 7.26 10.09
CA THR A 158 -24.37 7.52 9.35
C THR A 158 -23.20 7.43 10.34
N ALA A 159 -22.13 6.75 9.96
CA ALA A 159 -20.88 6.72 10.67
C ALA A 159 -19.82 7.41 9.82
N THR A 160 -19.11 8.37 10.40
CA THR A 160 -17.98 9.07 9.78
C THR A 160 -16.71 8.65 10.52
N ILE A 161 -15.67 8.28 9.77
CA ILE A 161 -14.41 7.80 10.32
C ILE A 161 -13.28 8.57 9.63
N ASN A 162 -12.36 9.07 10.46
CA ASN A 162 -11.07 9.58 10.03
C ASN A 162 -10.04 8.47 10.21
N ALA A 163 -9.23 8.22 9.19
CA ALA A 163 -8.18 7.23 9.24
C ALA A 163 -6.93 7.70 8.51
N LEU A 164 -5.76 7.28 8.99
CA LEU A 164 -4.54 7.29 8.22
C LEU A 164 -4.47 5.99 7.41
N VAL A 165 -4.54 6.14 6.10
CA VAL A 165 -4.44 5.03 5.15
C VAL A 165 -3.00 4.94 4.66
N SER A 166 -2.41 3.75 4.71
CA SER A 166 -1.06 3.47 4.19
C SER A 166 -1.12 2.41 3.10
N LEU A 167 -0.61 2.75 1.91
CA LEU A 167 -0.51 1.88 0.75
C LEU A 167 0.97 1.60 0.46
N SER A 168 1.42 0.40 0.82
CA SER A 168 2.70 -0.12 0.32
C SER A 168 2.51 -0.62 -1.09
N LEU A 169 3.28 -0.08 -2.02
CA LEU A 169 3.16 -0.33 -3.44
C LEU A 169 4.09 -1.46 -3.87
N ASP A 170 3.68 -2.20 -4.90
CA ASP A 170 4.50 -3.23 -5.53
C ASP A 170 5.64 -2.57 -6.33
N PRO A 171 6.93 -2.76 -5.94
CA PRO A 171 8.08 -2.17 -6.62
C PRO A 171 8.16 -2.44 -8.13
N ASP A 172 7.57 -3.53 -8.62
CA ASP A 172 7.60 -3.86 -10.05
C ASP A 172 6.58 -3.03 -10.86
N THR A 173 5.65 -2.35 -10.19
CA THR A 173 4.55 -1.60 -10.82
C THR A 173 4.56 -0.10 -10.53
N VAL A 174 5.40 0.39 -9.61
CA VAL A 174 5.41 1.81 -9.15
C VAL A 174 5.68 2.82 -10.27
N ASP A 175 6.39 2.41 -11.31
CA ASP A 175 6.71 3.22 -12.50
C ASP A 175 5.79 2.92 -13.70
N SER A 176 4.77 2.08 -13.52
CA SER A 176 3.80 1.74 -14.58
C SER A 176 2.54 2.61 -14.51
N ASP A 177 1.73 2.59 -15.56
CA ASP A 177 0.41 3.25 -15.56
C ASP A 177 -0.60 2.56 -14.64
N PHE A 178 -0.34 1.30 -14.27
CA PHE A 178 -1.21 0.49 -13.42
C PHE A 178 -0.46 0.02 -12.17
N ILE A 179 -0.29 0.94 -11.22
CA ILE A 179 0.36 0.67 -9.93
C ILE A 179 -0.50 -0.27 -9.10
N GLN A 180 0.15 -1.26 -8.48
CA GLN A 180 -0.47 -2.22 -7.57
C GLN A 180 -0.02 -2.03 -6.12
N VAL A 181 -0.87 -2.47 -5.19
CA VAL A 181 -0.71 -2.40 -3.74
C VAL A 181 -0.40 -3.79 -3.20
N LYS A 182 0.65 -3.87 -2.38
CA LYS A 182 1.08 -5.06 -1.63
C LYS A 182 0.49 -5.10 -0.22
N TYR A 183 0.38 -3.95 0.44
CA TYR A 183 -0.19 -3.83 1.78
C TYR A 183 -1.04 -2.57 1.87
N HIS A 184 -2.25 -2.71 2.39
CA HIS A 184 -3.18 -1.63 2.66
C HIS A 184 -3.52 -1.66 4.15
N LYS A 185 -3.15 -0.60 4.87
CA LYS A 185 -3.46 -0.42 6.29
C LYS A 185 -4.37 0.77 6.51
N ASP A 186 -5.47 0.56 7.22
CA ASP A 186 -6.30 1.63 7.77
C ASP A 186 -6.07 1.72 9.27
N GLN A 187 -5.58 2.88 9.70
CA GLN A 187 -5.37 3.18 11.11
C GLN A 187 -6.36 4.26 11.56
N ALA A 188 -7.38 3.85 12.31
CA ALA A 188 -8.34 4.77 12.91
C ALA A 188 -7.96 5.11 14.36
N ASN A 189 -7.18 4.26 15.05
CA ASN A 189 -6.69 4.49 16.40
C ASN A 189 -5.31 3.83 16.65
N ASP A 190 -4.75 4.06 17.84
CA ASP A 190 -3.43 3.57 18.27
C ASP A 190 -3.30 2.04 18.43
N LYS A 191 -4.41 1.32 18.64
CA LYS A 191 -4.41 -0.14 18.91
C LYS A 191 -4.46 -1.02 17.66
N ASP A 192 -4.56 -0.42 16.48
CA ASP A 192 -4.80 -1.14 15.24
C ASP A 192 -3.63 -2.05 14.79
N TYR A 193 -2.42 -1.93 15.36
CA TYR A 193 -1.24 -2.76 15.02
C TYR A 193 -0.97 -3.97 15.91
N SER A 194 -1.75 -4.17 16.98
CA SER A 194 -1.41 -5.22 17.94
C SER A 194 -1.47 -6.65 17.36
N HIS A 195 -2.26 -6.88 16.29
CA HIS A 195 -2.50 -8.22 15.69
C HIS A 195 -2.77 -9.35 16.72
N GLU A 196 -3.23 -8.97 17.91
CA GLU A 196 -3.32 -9.84 19.07
C GLU A 196 -4.75 -9.90 19.62
N GLY A 197 -5.04 -11.00 20.30
CA GLY A 197 -6.31 -11.19 21.01
C GLY A 197 -7.49 -11.69 20.17
N VAL A 198 -8.64 -11.72 20.84
CA VAL A 198 -9.91 -12.25 20.30
C VAL A 198 -10.45 -11.37 19.17
N GLY A 199 -10.24 -10.05 19.26
CA GLY A 199 -10.65 -9.09 18.23
C GLY A 199 -10.01 -9.40 16.88
N PHE A 200 -8.68 -9.55 16.83
CA PHE A 200 -7.97 -9.92 15.60
C PHE A 200 -8.39 -11.30 15.06
N SER A 201 -8.59 -12.30 15.92
CA SER A 201 -9.10 -13.62 15.51
C SER A 201 -10.50 -13.52 14.88
N PHE A 202 -11.35 -12.63 15.41
CA PHE A 202 -12.66 -12.33 14.81
C PHE A 202 -12.51 -11.62 13.46
N LYS A 203 -11.61 -10.65 13.31
CA LYS A 203 -11.35 -9.98 12.01
C LYS A 203 -11.00 -10.98 10.92
N LYS A 204 -10.08 -11.90 11.21
CA LYS A 204 -9.65 -12.95 10.27
C LYS A 204 -10.79 -13.91 9.95
N TRP A 205 -11.55 -14.35 10.97
CA TRP A 205 -12.71 -15.20 10.76
C TRP A 205 -13.79 -14.50 9.93
N GLN A 206 -14.08 -13.22 10.19
CA GLN A 206 -15.02 -12.44 9.40
C GLN A 206 -14.56 -12.40 7.95
N ALA A 207 -13.29 -12.06 7.70
CA ALA A 207 -12.72 -12.04 6.36
C ALA A 207 -12.97 -13.38 5.68
N ASP A 208 -12.54 -14.49 6.30
CA ASP A 208 -12.65 -15.88 5.83
C ASP A 208 -14.08 -16.41 5.62
N ASN A 209 -15.13 -15.70 6.04
CA ASN A 209 -16.52 -16.12 5.87
C ASN A 209 -17.38 -15.17 5.03
N VAL A 210 -17.09 -13.87 5.01
CA VAL A 210 -17.86 -12.90 4.20
C VAL A 210 -17.86 -13.29 2.73
N MET A 211 -16.71 -13.65 2.15
CA MET A 211 -16.66 -14.06 0.74
C MET A 211 -17.51 -15.29 0.43
N LYS A 212 -17.70 -16.22 1.39
CA LYS A 212 -18.53 -17.43 1.18
C LYS A 212 -20.01 -17.10 1.01
N HIS A 213 -20.42 -15.93 1.49
CA HIS A 213 -21.78 -15.41 1.36
C HIS A 213 -21.91 -14.41 0.21
N MET A 214 -20.81 -14.15 -0.52
CA MET A 214 -20.81 -13.34 -1.73
C MET A 214 -21.04 -14.23 -2.95
N ASP A 215 -22.31 -14.40 -3.32
CA ASP A 215 -22.66 -14.95 -4.64
C ASP A 215 -22.67 -13.80 -5.66
N SER A 216 -21.48 -13.44 -6.14
CA SER A 216 -21.32 -12.48 -7.23
C SER A 216 -20.20 -12.95 -8.18
N GLU A 217 -20.41 -12.77 -9.48
CA GLU A 217 -19.45 -13.20 -10.51
C GLU A 217 -18.11 -12.44 -10.37
N GLU A 218 -18.15 -11.22 -9.85
CA GLU A 218 -16.96 -10.40 -9.59
C GLU A 218 -16.09 -11.00 -8.47
N VAL A 219 -16.68 -11.53 -7.39
CA VAL A 219 -15.89 -12.19 -6.34
C VAL A 219 -15.36 -13.54 -6.83
N LYS A 220 -16.15 -14.28 -7.62
CA LYS A 220 -15.72 -15.55 -8.25
C LYS A 220 -14.51 -15.36 -9.16
N TYR A 221 -14.43 -14.24 -9.89
CA TYR A 221 -13.26 -13.89 -10.73
C TYR A 221 -11.93 -13.94 -9.96
N PHE A 222 -11.95 -13.59 -8.67
CA PHE A 222 -10.75 -13.57 -7.82
C PHE A 222 -10.45 -14.90 -7.12
N GLU A 223 -11.25 -15.97 -7.29
CA GLU A 223 -10.97 -17.28 -6.68
C GLU A 223 -9.60 -17.85 -7.08
N LYS A 224 -9.09 -17.46 -8.25
CA LYS A 224 -7.74 -17.80 -8.73
C LYS A 224 -6.61 -17.30 -7.81
N ASP A 225 -6.87 -16.28 -7.00
CA ASP A 225 -5.89 -15.68 -6.08
C ASP A 225 -6.04 -16.19 -4.64
N LYS A 226 -6.97 -17.13 -4.41
CA LYS A 226 -7.22 -17.69 -3.09
C LYS A 226 -5.99 -18.42 -2.58
N GLY A 227 -5.52 -18.06 -1.38
CA GLY A 227 -4.35 -18.69 -0.79
C GLY A 227 -3.03 -18.23 -1.42
N SER A 228 -3.02 -17.12 -2.16
CA SER A 228 -1.78 -16.47 -2.60
C SER A 228 -0.96 -15.89 -1.46
N ALA A 229 -1.54 -15.75 -0.25
CA ALA A 229 -0.84 -15.48 0.99
C ALA A 229 0.26 -16.52 1.23
N LYS A 230 1.48 -16.06 1.53
CA LYS A 230 2.64 -16.96 1.68
C LYS A 230 3.17 -17.01 3.10
N GLU A 231 2.78 -16.07 3.96
CA GLU A 231 3.23 -16.01 5.35
C GLU A 231 2.06 -15.98 6.34
N ALA A 232 2.33 -16.41 7.57
CA ALA A 232 1.42 -16.15 8.66
C ALA A 232 1.51 -14.67 9.04
N VAL A 233 0.39 -14.09 9.49
CA VAL A 233 0.39 -12.73 10.05
C VAL A 233 1.45 -12.60 11.14
N ARG A 234 2.24 -11.54 11.04
CA ARG A 234 3.25 -11.20 12.03
C ARG A 234 2.56 -10.61 13.27
N LYS A 235 3.02 -11.01 14.45
CA LYS A 235 2.51 -10.55 15.75
C LYS A 235 3.56 -9.67 16.39
N TYR A 236 3.15 -8.54 16.94
CA TYR A 236 4.08 -7.53 17.46
C TYR A 236 3.72 -7.03 18.87
N GLY A 237 3.05 -7.82 19.71
CA GLY A 237 2.71 -7.38 21.05
C GLY A 237 1.59 -6.33 21.06
N SER A 238 1.68 -5.36 21.98
CA SER A 238 0.62 -4.40 22.29
C SER A 238 0.31 -3.36 21.21
N GLY A 239 1.04 -3.31 20.09
CA GLY A 239 0.87 -2.28 19.06
C GLY A 239 1.40 -0.88 19.44
N ALA A 240 1.93 -0.72 20.66
CA ALA A 240 2.58 0.49 21.17
C ALA A 240 4.12 0.41 21.04
N ALA A 241 4.86 1.32 21.67
CA ALA A 241 6.32 1.37 21.62
C ALA A 241 7.00 0.06 22.02
N GLU A 242 6.35 -0.78 22.83
CA GLU A 242 6.80 -2.12 23.22
C GLU A 242 6.77 -3.15 22.07
N GLY A 243 6.11 -2.82 20.95
CA GLY A 243 6.06 -3.61 19.73
C GLY A 243 7.05 -3.19 18.65
N ASP A 244 7.99 -2.28 18.92
CA ASP A 244 8.97 -1.75 17.96
C ASP A 244 8.38 -0.97 16.75
N ALA A 245 7.16 -0.42 16.86
CA ALA A 245 6.62 0.48 15.84
C ALA A 245 7.14 1.92 16.06
N PRO A 246 7.71 2.59 15.03
CA PRO A 246 8.22 3.95 15.18
C PRO A 246 7.07 4.97 15.31
N VAL A 247 7.22 5.96 16.20
CA VAL A 247 6.32 7.12 16.25
C VAL A 247 6.60 8.03 15.05
N LYS A 248 5.56 8.35 14.28
CA LYS A 248 5.59 9.27 13.14
C LYS A 248 4.38 10.20 13.20
N ASP A 249 4.64 11.47 13.48
CA ASP A 249 3.62 12.51 13.46
C ASP A 249 3.51 13.07 12.04
N LEU A 250 2.42 12.73 11.35
CA LEU A 250 2.15 13.04 9.93
C LEU A 250 1.00 14.04 9.77
#